data_AF-A0A9P6XAW8-F1
#
_entry.id   AF-A0A9P6XAW8-F1
#
_cell.length_a   1.000
_cell.length_b   1.000
_cell.length_c   1.000
_cell.angle_alpha   90.00
_cell.angle_beta   90.00
_cell.angle_gamma   90.00
#
_symmetry.space_group_name_H-M   'P 1'
#
loop_
_entity.id
_entity.type
_entity.pdbx_description
1 polymer ?
#
loop_
_entity_poly.entity_id
_entity_poly.type
_entity_poly.pdbx_seq_one_letter_code
_entity_poly.pdbx_strand_id
1 'polypeptide(L)'
;MIEGPTERGKVTLHAKDLGINPRTAMRWWKHYQETGKAAYKKLQRNPGRPSSLTPEYEQHIQQIVEKESQLCADDVIDSLKSQFEDLKISKS
;
A
#
# COMPACT_ATOMS: atom_id res chain seq x y z
N MET A 1 20.43 0.62 -17.99
CA MET A 1 21.88 0.37 -17.85
C MET A 1 22.08 -1.08 -17.49
N ILE A 2 22.83 -1.84 -18.30
CA ILE A 2 23.16 -3.25 -18.00
C ILE A 2 24.41 -3.21 -17.12
N GLU A 3 24.28 -3.56 -15.83
CA GLU A 3 25.40 -3.63 -14.89
C GLU A 3 26.53 -4.52 -15.45
N GLY A 4 27.76 -4.02 -15.39
CA GLY A 4 28.93 -4.73 -15.89
C GLY A 4 29.29 -5.95 -15.03
N PRO A 5 30.03 -6.95 -15.58
CA PRO A 5 30.44 -8.16 -14.86
C PRO A 5 31.17 -7.86 -13.54
N THR A 6 31.95 -6.78 -13.50
CA THR A 6 32.77 -6.36 -12.37
C THR A 6 31.94 -5.90 -11.17
N GLU A 7 30.83 -5.18 -11.41
CA GLU A 7 29.93 -4.71 -10.36
C GLU A 7 29.18 -5.88 -9.73
N ARG A 8 28.72 -6.82 -10.57
CA ARG A 8 28.06 -8.04 -10.10
C ARG A 8 28.97 -8.91 -9.23
N GLY A 9 30.25 -9.00 -9.60
CA GLY A 9 31.27 -9.70 -8.81
C GLY A 9 31.43 -9.11 -7.41
N LYS A 10 31.55 -7.78 -7.30
CA LYS A 10 31.68 -7.08 -6.01
C LYS A 10 30.45 -7.25 -5.12
N VAL A 11 29.25 -7.11 -5.69
CA VAL A 11 27.99 -7.33 -4.97
C VAL A 11 27.92 -8.76 -4.41
N THR A 12 28.35 -9.75 -5.20
CA THR A 12 28.34 -11.16 -4.77
C THR A 12 29.34 -11.43 -3.64
N LEU A 13 30.51 -10.79 -3.68
CA LEU A 13 31.52 -10.90 -2.63
C LEU A 13 30.98 -10.35 -1.31
N HIS A 14 30.49 -9.10 -1.30
CA HIS A 14 29.91 -8.49 -0.11
C HIS A 14 28.66 -9.23 0.39
N ALA A 15 27.86 -9.81 -0.51
CA ALA A 15 26.73 -10.64 -0.12
C ALA A 15 27.18 -11.87 0.67
N LYS A 16 28.27 -12.54 0.26
CA LYS A 16 28.84 -13.67 1.00
C LYS A 16 29.37 -13.24 2.37
N ASP A 17 30.12 -12.14 2.44
CA ASP A 17 30.69 -11.62 3.69
C ASP A 17 29.61 -11.29 4.73
N LEU A 18 28.45 -10.82 4.26
CA LEU A 18 27.30 -10.46 5.10
C LEU A 18 26.32 -11.62 5.31
N GLY A 19 26.54 -12.79 4.71
CA GLY A 19 25.62 -13.93 4.77
C GLY A 19 24.27 -13.67 4.09
N ILE A 20 24.22 -12.76 3.12
CA ILE A 20 23.02 -12.33 2.40
C ILE A 20 22.95 -13.05 1.05
N ASN A 21 21.73 -13.35 0.59
CA ASN A 21 21.55 -13.87 -0.77
C ASN A 21 22.06 -12.84 -1.81
N PRO A 22 22.95 -13.22 -2.75
CA PRO A 22 23.48 -12.31 -3.77
C PRO A 22 22.41 -11.57 -4.59
N ARG A 23 21.24 -12.21 -4.82
CA ARG A 23 20.11 -11.54 -5.50
C ARG A 23 19.52 -10.41 -4.66
N THR A 24 19.45 -10.59 -3.34
CA THR A 24 18.98 -9.56 -2.40
C THR A 24 19.94 -8.38 -2.38
N ALA A 25 21.25 -8.64 -2.27
CA ALA A 25 22.27 -7.60 -2.32
C ALA A 25 22.25 -6.83 -3.65
N MET A 26 22.06 -7.52 -4.78
CA MET A 26 21.92 -6.89 -6.09
C MET A 26 20.66 -6.03 -6.21
N ARG A 27 19.54 -6.49 -5.66
CA ARG A 27 18.31 -5.70 -5.61
C ARG A 27 18.49 -4.42 -4.78
N TRP A 28 19.19 -4.51 -3.64
CA TRP A 28 19.48 -3.36 -2.79
C TRP A 28 20.45 -2.38 -3.47
N TRP A 29 21.45 -2.90 -4.17
CA TRP A 29 22.39 -2.09 -4.95
C TRP A 29 21.69 -1.28 -6.04
N LYS A 30 20.82 -1.93 -6.83
CA LYS A 30 20.01 -1.24 -7.85
C LYS A 30 19.11 -0.17 -7.25
N HIS A 31 18.42 -0.50 -6.15
CA HIS A 31 17.57 0.47 -5.45
C HIS A 31 18.37 1.69 -4.98
N TYR A 32 19.59 1.47 -4.49
CA TYR A 32 20.48 2.56 -4.07
C TYR A 32 20.94 3.40 -5.26
N GLN A 33 21.31 2.78 -6.39
CA GLN A 33 21.66 3.52 -7.61
C GLN A 33 20.50 4.37 -8.13
N GLU A 34 19.27 3.86 -8.05
CA GLU A 34 18.07 4.57 -8.52
C GLU A 34 17.60 5.69 -7.58
N THR A 35 17.67 5.46 -6.27
CA THR A 35 17.01 6.34 -5.28
C THR A 35 17.97 7.10 -4.37
N GLY A 36 19.26 6.77 -4.37
CA GLY A 36 20.26 7.26 -3.43
C GLY A 36 20.02 6.84 -1.97
N LYS A 37 19.06 5.93 -1.73
CA LYS A 37 18.62 5.54 -0.38
C LYS A 37 18.86 4.05 -0.16
N ALA A 38 19.21 3.69 1.07
CA ALA A 38 19.31 2.30 1.46
C ALA A 38 17.95 1.59 1.31
N ALA A 39 17.97 0.36 0.81
CA ALA A 39 16.79 -0.50 0.68
C ALA A 39 16.36 -1.09 2.04
N TYR A 40 16.09 -0.21 3.02
CA TYR A 40 15.48 -0.60 4.28
C TYR A 40 13.96 -0.52 4.16
N LYS A 41 13.23 -1.40 4.85
CA LYS A 41 11.77 -1.32 4.96
C LYS A 41 11.42 0.09 5.44
N LYS A 42 10.83 0.91 4.56
CA LYS A 42 10.18 2.14 4.99
C LYS A 42 9.03 1.69 5.90
N LEU A 43 9.25 1.79 7.22
CA LEU A 43 8.27 1.46 8.24
C LEU A 43 7.06 2.40 8.15
N GLN A 44 7.23 3.57 7.52
CA GLN A 44 6.14 4.51 7.31
C GLN A 44 5.18 3.97 6.24
N ARG A 45 4.04 3.49 6.73
CA ARG A 45 2.81 3.20 5.98
C ARG A 45 3.01 2.11 4.93
N ASN A 46 2.72 0.88 5.31
CA ASN A 46 1.97 0.01 4.42
C ASN A 46 0.49 0.33 4.71
N PRO A 47 -0.12 1.36 4.10
CA PRO A 47 -1.46 1.83 4.50
C PRO A 47 -2.58 0.85 4.13
N GLY A 48 -2.22 -0.38 3.74
CA GLY A 48 -3.12 -1.29 3.06
C GLY A 48 -3.50 -0.77 1.68
N ARG A 49 -4.53 -1.39 1.11
CA ARG A 49 -5.17 -0.87 -0.09
C ARG A 49 -5.83 0.47 0.26
N PRO A 50 -5.69 1.51 -0.59
CA PRO A 50 -6.46 2.73 -0.42
C PRO A 50 -7.96 2.41 -0.29
N SER A 51 -8.64 3.07 0.63
CA SER A 51 -10.08 2.94 0.76
C SER A 51 -10.74 3.30 -0.56
N SER A 52 -11.77 2.53 -0.95
CA SER A 52 -12.66 2.90 -2.05
C SER A 52 -13.76 3.87 -1.61
N LEU A 53 -13.81 4.23 -0.32
CA LEU A 53 -14.72 5.25 0.17
C LEU A 53 -14.21 6.62 -0.27
N THR A 54 -14.97 7.29 -1.13
CA THR A 54 -14.69 8.69 -1.48
C THR A 54 -15.13 9.60 -0.32
N PRO A 55 -14.59 10.83 -0.24
CA PRO A 55 -15.02 11.80 0.76
C PRO A 55 -16.53 12.07 0.74
N GLU A 56 -17.21 11.93 -0.41
CA GLU A 56 -18.66 12.10 -0.50
C GLU A 56 -19.40 11.00 0.29
N TYR A 57 -18.94 9.75 0.21
CA TYR A 57 -19.54 8.64 0.94
C TYR A 57 -19.35 8.82 2.46
N GLU A 58 -18.17 9.27 2.88
CA GLU A 58 -17.89 9.54 4.30
C GLU A 58 -18.79 10.64 4.86
N GLN A 59 -18.98 11.73 4.10
CA GLN A 59 -19.88 12.82 4.48
C GLN A 59 -21.34 12.35 4.61
N HIS A 60 -21.82 11.51 3.68
CA HIS A 60 -23.18 10.97 3.76
C HIS A 60 -23.37 10.07 4.98
N ILE A 61 -22.42 9.17 5.25
CA ILE A 61 -22.44 8.32 6.45
C ILE A 61 -22.50 9.19 7.72
N GLN A 62 -21.69 10.25 7.76
CA GLN A 62 -21.66 11.15 8.91
C GLN A 62 -23.02 11.86 9.12
N GLN A 63 -23.64 12.36 8.06
CA GLN A 63 -24.97 12.98 8.13
C GLN A 63 -26.05 12.01 8.62
N ILE A 64 -26.00 10.76 8.15
CA ILE A 64 -26.93 9.71 8.56
C ILE A 64 -26.79 9.42 10.07
N VAL A 65 -25.56 9.21 10.54
CA VAL A 65 -25.26 8.87 11.94
C VAL A 65 -25.60 10.04 12.89
N GLU A 66 -25.35 11.28 12.45
CA GLU A 66 -25.73 12.47 13.22
C GLU A 66 -27.26 12.62 13.34
N LYS A 67 -28.01 12.21 12.33
CA LYS A 67 -29.48 12.33 12.30
C LYS A 67 -30.18 11.21 13.07
N GLU A 68 -29.66 9.97 13.00
CA GLU A 68 -30.30 8.80 13.61
C GLU A 68 -29.27 7.93 14.36
N SER A 69 -29.36 7.96 15.70
CA SER A 69 -28.42 7.27 16.58
C SER A 69 -28.65 5.76 16.72
N GLN A 70 -29.74 5.22 16.16
CA GLN A 70 -30.13 3.80 16.27
C GLN A 70 -30.00 3.02 14.95
N LEU A 71 -29.22 3.53 13.99
CA LEU A 71 -29.04 2.84 12.72
C LEU A 71 -28.12 1.64 12.83
N CYS A 72 -28.49 0.57 12.12
CA CYS A 72 -27.61 -0.57 11.92
C CYS A 72 -26.78 -0.40 10.65
N ALA A 73 -25.74 -1.22 10.49
CA ALA A 73 -24.86 -1.16 9.32
C ALA A 73 -25.63 -1.38 8.00
N ASP A 74 -26.75 -2.11 8.04
CA ASP A 74 -27.54 -2.45 6.85
C ASP A 74 -28.31 -1.23 6.35
N ASP A 75 -28.88 -0.44 7.27
CA ASP A 75 -29.58 0.80 6.95
C ASP A 75 -28.62 1.81 6.28
N VAL A 76 -27.37 1.88 6.77
CA VAL A 76 -26.32 2.73 6.19
C VAL A 76 -25.93 2.25 4.78
N ILE A 77 -25.76 0.94 4.59
CA ILE A 77 -25.44 0.36 3.27
C ILE A 77 -26.58 0.61 2.28
N ASP A 78 -27.83 0.45 2.70
CA ASP A 78 -28.99 0.65 1.84
C ASP A 78 -29.18 2.13 1.47
N SER A 79 -28.94 3.04 2.41
CA SER A 79 -28.94 4.48 2.13
C SER A 79 -27.82 4.87 1.14
N LEU A 80 -26.63 4.32 1.32
CA LEU A 80 -25.50 4.53 0.42
C LEU A 80 -25.78 4.01 -1.01
N LYS A 81 -26.36 2.80 -1.14
CA LYS A 81 -26.76 2.27 -2.46
C LYS A 81 -27.87 3.09 -3.11
N SER A 82 -28.79 3.62 -2.30
CA SER A 82 -29.91 4.44 -2.81
C SER A 82 -29.44 5.78 -3.34
N GLN A 83 -28.42 6.38 -2.73
CA GLN A 83 -27.88 7.68 -3.14
C GLN A 83 -26.78 7.57 -4.20
N PHE A 84 -26.04 6.44 -4.22
CA PHE A 84 -24.90 6.23 -5.12
C PHE A 84 -25.10 4.93 -5.93
N GLU A 85 -25.69 5.05 -7.12
CA GLU A 85 -25.98 3.92 -8.02
C GLU A 85 -24.74 3.11 -8.44
N ASP A 86 -23.58 3.77 -8.54
CA ASP A 86 -22.31 3.14 -8.94
C ASP A 86 -21.58 2.40 -7.80
N LEU A 87 -22.12 2.44 -6.58
CA LEU A 87 -21.44 1.97 -5.39
C LEU A 87 -21.49 0.44 -5.25
N LYS A 88 -20.37 -0.22 -5.59
CA LYS A 88 -20.20 -1.67 -5.42
C LYS A 88 -19.65 -2.00 -4.03
N ILE A 89 -20.55 -2.08 -3.04
CA ILE A 89 -20.23 -2.58 -1.69
C ILE A 89 -20.62 -4.06 -1.56
N SER A 90 -19.70 -4.86 -1.04
CA SER A 90 -19.95 -6.23 -0.58
C SER A 90 -19.64 -6.33 0.91
N LYS A 91 -20.52 -6.95 1.70
CA LYS A 91 -20.16 -7.35 3.07
C LYS A 91 -19.04 -8.40 2.99
N SER A 92 -18.00 -8.24 3.79
CA SER A 92 -16.97 -9.27 4.02
C SER A 92 -17.44 -10.26 5.07
#